data_AF-A0A673FMB7-F1
#
_entry.id   AF-A0A673FMB7-F1
#
_cell.length_a   1.000
_cell.length_b   1.000
_cell.length_c   1.000
_cell.angle_alpha   90.00
_cell.angle_beta   90.00
_cell.angle_gamma   90.00
#
_symmetry.space_group_name_H-M   'P 1'
#
loop_
_entity.id
_entity.type
_entity.pdbx_description
1 polymer ?
#
loop_
_entity_poly.entity_id
_entity_poly.type
_entity_poly.pdbx_seq_one_letter_code
_entity_poly.pdbx_strand_id
1 'polypeptide(L)'
;MDSLILWTTCSRALKTLQLEGNFLNCLNSTTFAHADLRNLETLDLSNNLIVYLGCDSFRGLPRLRRLDLSRNHLRSAPDAFSYLSWLSVLNLDLNLWSCTCELRELASFLKIIHMAPVHQLVSCEMKSCVSVRNKSIFKGF
;
A
#
# COMPACT_ATOMS: atom_id res chain seq x y z
N MET A 1 0.29 -1.39 -23.32
CA MET A 1 -0.06 -0.25 -22.45
C MET A 1 -1.46 0.30 -22.74
N ASP A 2 -2.30 -0.39 -23.54
CA ASP A 2 -3.67 0.06 -23.83
C ASP A 2 -4.56 -1.19 -23.92
N SER A 3 -5.58 -1.28 -23.06
CA SER A 3 -6.84 -2.05 -23.24
C SER A 3 -7.64 -2.27 -21.93
N LEU A 4 -7.12 -1.92 -20.75
CA LEU A 4 -7.79 -2.29 -19.49
C LEU A 4 -8.65 -1.20 -18.81
N ILE A 5 -8.85 -0.01 -19.39
CA ILE A 5 -9.56 1.08 -18.67
C ILE A 5 -10.66 1.71 -19.54
N LEU A 6 -11.71 0.93 -19.81
CA LEU A 6 -12.99 1.46 -20.32
C LEU A 6 -14.19 1.11 -19.41
N TRP A 7 -13.96 0.50 -18.24
CA TRP A 7 -15.04 0.02 -17.34
C TRP A 7 -15.18 0.76 -16.00
N THR A 8 -14.53 1.91 -15.78
CA THR A 8 -14.79 2.74 -14.59
C THR A 8 -15.43 4.07 -14.94
N THR A 9 -16.63 4.01 -15.52
CA THR A 9 -17.53 5.15 -15.60
C THR A 9 -18.04 5.51 -14.20
N CYS A 10 -17.44 6.54 -13.59
CA CYS A 10 -18.01 7.42 -12.56
C CYS A 10 -18.90 6.74 -11.49
N SER A 11 -18.42 5.69 -10.82
CA SER A 11 -19.22 5.03 -9.78
C SER A 11 -19.07 5.73 -8.44
N ARG A 12 -19.82 6.82 -8.26
CA ARG A 12 -19.94 7.54 -6.98
C ARG A 12 -20.57 6.69 -5.88
N ALA A 13 -21.16 5.54 -6.20
CA ALA A 13 -21.75 4.65 -5.22
C ALA A 13 -20.84 3.48 -4.83
N LEU A 14 -19.73 3.26 -5.55
CA LEU A 14 -18.87 2.10 -5.30
C LEU A 14 -18.21 2.21 -3.92
N LYS A 15 -18.46 1.22 -3.08
CA LYS A 15 -17.85 1.08 -1.75
C LYS A 15 -16.79 0.01 -1.68
N THR A 16 -16.93 -1.02 -2.51
CA THR A 16 -16.02 -2.18 -2.52
C THR A 16 -15.59 -2.43 -3.95
N LEU A 17 -14.28 -2.60 -4.16
CA LEU A 17 -13.68 -2.96 -5.43
C LEU A 17 -12.77 -4.17 -5.21
N GLN A 18 -13.10 -5.27 -5.87
CA GLN A 18 -12.33 -6.51 -5.83
C GLN A 18 -11.56 -6.67 -7.15
N LEU A 19 -10.24 -6.67 -7.05
CA LEU A 19 -9.30 -6.88 -8.15
C LEU A 19 -8.32 -8.00 -7.82
N GLU A 20 -8.66 -8.85 -6.85
CA GLU A 20 -7.86 -9.99 -6.43
C GLU A 20 -7.69 -11.01 -7.57
N GLY A 21 -6.53 -11.67 -7.61
CA GLY A 21 -6.28 -12.75 -8.58
C GLY A 21 -6.09 -12.28 -10.03
N ASN A 22 -5.75 -11.00 -10.24
CA ASN A 22 -5.48 -10.44 -11.56
C ASN A 22 -3.97 -10.35 -11.86
N PHE A 23 -3.63 -9.80 -13.01
CA PHE A 23 -2.24 -9.64 -13.49
C PHE A 23 -1.73 -8.21 -13.33
N LEU A 24 -2.21 -7.46 -12.33
CA LEU A 24 -1.76 -6.09 -12.09
C LEU A 24 -0.29 -6.10 -11.64
N ASN A 25 0.53 -5.24 -12.24
CA ASN A 25 1.97 -5.23 -12.01
C ASN A 25 2.52 -3.91 -11.43
N CYS A 26 1.86 -2.79 -11.72
CA CYS A 26 2.28 -1.47 -11.29
C CYS A 26 1.06 -0.65 -10.88
N LEU A 27 1.19 0.07 -9.76
CA LEU A 27 0.25 1.12 -9.35
C LEU A 27 1.02 2.44 -9.25
N ASN A 28 0.41 3.51 -9.73
CA ASN A 28 0.96 4.85 -9.71
C ASN A 28 -0.12 5.89 -9.36
N SER A 29 0.29 7.14 -9.19
CA SER A 29 -0.61 8.24 -8.80
C SER A 29 -1.78 8.48 -9.77
N THR A 30 -1.70 8.00 -11.02
CA THR A 30 -2.78 8.13 -12.00
C THR A 30 -3.73 6.93 -12.06
N THR A 31 -3.37 5.80 -11.45
CA THR A 31 -4.13 4.53 -11.55
C THR A 31 -5.58 4.68 -11.09
N PHE A 32 -5.82 5.35 -9.96
CA PHE A 32 -7.17 5.60 -9.43
C PHE A 32 -7.63 7.06 -9.55
N ALA A 33 -6.81 7.94 -10.14
CA ALA A 33 -7.08 9.39 -10.14
C ALA A 33 -8.32 9.78 -10.95
N HIS A 34 -8.62 9.04 -12.01
CA HIS A 34 -9.66 9.41 -12.98
C HIS A 34 -11.01 8.70 -12.76
N ALA A 35 -11.08 7.74 -11.85
CA ALA A 35 -12.25 6.85 -11.69
C ALA A 35 -13.36 7.40 -10.75
N ASP A 36 -13.21 8.62 -10.21
CA ASP A 36 -14.10 9.26 -9.20
C ASP A 36 -14.53 8.30 -8.06
N LEU A 37 -13.58 7.51 -7.56
CA LEU A 37 -13.79 6.48 -6.51
C LEU A 37 -13.79 7.06 -5.09
N ARG A 38 -14.31 8.28 -4.93
CA ARG A 38 -14.24 9.04 -3.66
C ARG A 38 -14.95 8.36 -2.49
N ASN A 39 -15.89 7.46 -2.77
CA ASN A 39 -16.68 6.73 -1.79
C ASN A 39 -16.20 5.28 -1.57
N LEU A 40 -15.11 4.87 -2.21
CA LEU A 40 -14.56 3.54 -2.03
C LEU A 40 -14.03 3.38 -0.60
N GLU A 41 -14.53 2.36 0.09
CA GLU A 41 -14.18 2.03 1.47
C GLU A 41 -13.28 0.78 1.56
N THR A 42 -13.42 -0.16 0.61
CA THR A 42 -12.66 -1.42 0.57
C THR A 42 -12.07 -1.66 -0.81
N LEU A 43 -10.76 -1.94 -0.86
CA LEU A 43 -10.04 -2.30 -2.08
C LEU A 43 -9.23 -3.57 -1.83
N ASP A 44 -9.51 -4.60 -2.62
CA ASP A 44 -8.75 -5.85 -2.62
C ASP A 44 -7.90 -5.93 -3.90
N LEU A 45 -6.58 -5.90 -3.73
CA LEU A 45 -5.56 -6.05 -4.76
C LEU A 45 -4.68 -7.27 -4.47
N SER A 46 -5.12 -8.17 -3.59
CA SER A 46 -4.34 -9.32 -3.19
C SER A 46 -4.15 -10.30 -4.35
N ASN A 47 -3.13 -11.15 -4.26
CA ASN A 47 -2.86 -12.19 -5.25
C ASN A 47 -2.72 -11.63 -6.68
N ASN A 48 -1.99 -10.52 -6.81
CA ASN A 48 -1.61 -9.92 -8.09
C ASN A 48 -0.08 -10.03 -8.27
N LEU A 49 0.47 -9.36 -9.29
CA LEU A 49 1.90 -9.36 -9.60
C LEU A 49 2.53 -8.00 -9.34
N ILE A 50 2.01 -7.22 -8.37
CA ILE A 50 2.42 -5.83 -8.19
C ILE A 50 3.85 -5.78 -7.66
N VAL A 51 4.76 -5.21 -8.45
CA VAL A 51 6.18 -5.02 -8.09
C VAL A 51 6.43 -3.58 -7.70
N TYR A 52 5.74 -2.64 -8.34
CA TYR A 52 5.96 -1.21 -8.16
C TYR A 52 4.71 -0.50 -7.65
N LEU A 53 4.92 0.33 -6.65
CA LEU A 53 3.91 1.21 -6.07
C LEU A 53 4.51 2.61 -5.97
N GLY A 54 3.98 3.54 -6.76
CA GLY A 54 4.44 4.92 -6.78
C GLY A 54 3.95 5.72 -5.58
N CYS A 55 4.58 6.86 -5.33
CA CYS A 55 4.05 7.87 -4.40
C CYS A 55 2.61 8.22 -4.80
N ASP A 56 1.77 8.49 -3.80
CA ASP A 56 0.39 8.92 -4.01
C ASP A 56 -0.49 7.91 -4.77
N SER A 57 -0.08 6.64 -4.91
CA SER A 57 -0.82 5.65 -5.72
C SER A 57 -2.29 5.53 -5.32
N PHE A 58 -2.63 5.79 -4.06
CA PHE A 58 -4.00 5.73 -3.55
C PHE A 58 -4.64 7.09 -3.26
N ARG A 59 -4.05 8.20 -3.73
CA ARG A 59 -4.55 9.56 -3.48
C ARG A 59 -6.00 9.79 -3.97
N GLY A 60 -6.44 9.06 -5.00
CA GLY A 60 -7.81 9.10 -5.50
C GLY A 60 -8.86 8.44 -4.60
N LEU A 61 -8.46 7.81 -3.49
CA LEU A 61 -9.31 6.97 -2.63
C LEU A 61 -9.42 7.53 -1.19
N PRO A 62 -9.88 8.78 -0.98
CA PRO A 62 -9.80 9.48 0.31
C PRO A 62 -10.63 8.85 1.43
N ARG A 63 -11.58 7.95 1.12
CA ARG A 63 -12.45 7.27 2.11
C ARG A 63 -12.07 5.81 2.34
N LEU A 64 -10.93 5.35 1.81
CA LEU A 64 -10.53 3.96 1.93
C LEU A 64 -10.27 3.60 3.40
N ARG A 65 -10.88 2.50 3.85
CA ARG A 65 -10.79 1.97 5.21
C ARG A 65 -10.06 0.64 5.26
N ARG A 66 -10.17 -0.16 4.19
CA ARG A 66 -9.56 -1.48 4.07
C ARG A 66 -8.81 -1.59 2.74
N LEU A 67 -7.55 -1.98 2.82
CA LEU A 67 -6.69 -2.23 1.66
C LEU A 67 -5.96 -3.56 1.86
N ASP A 68 -6.14 -4.48 0.91
CA ASP A 68 -5.36 -5.72 0.86
C ASP A 68 -4.40 -5.67 -0.34
N LEU A 69 -3.10 -5.73 -0.06
CA LEU A 69 -2.00 -5.84 -1.02
C LEU A 69 -1.20 -7.13 -0.82
N SER A 70 -1.73 -8.07 -0.04
CA SER A 70 -1.01 -9.31 0.26
C SER A 70 -0.80 -10.17 -0.98
N ARG A 71 0.17 -11.08 -0.92
CA ARG A 71 0.49 -12.00 -2.03
C ARG A 71 0.77 -11.24 -3.34
N ASN A 72 1.63 -10.22 -3.23
CA ASN A 72 2.17 -9.48 -4.36
C ASN A 72 3.71 -9.57 -4.34
N HIS A 73 4.39 -8.74 -5.12
CA HIS A 73 5.85 -8.75 -5.27
C HIS A 73 6.49 -7.42 -4.84
N LEU A 74 5.83 -6.68 -3.95
CA LEU A 74 6.29 -5.38 -3.49
C LEU A 74 7.58 -5.51 -2.69
N ARG A 75 8.54 -4.63 -2.97
CA ARG A 75 9.80 -4.52 -2.24
C ARG A 75 9.88 -3.26 -1.39
N SER A 76 9.17 -2.22 -1.78
CA SER A 76 9.10 -0.93 -1.09
C SER A 76 7.75 -0.27 -1.37
N ALA A 77 7.40 0.73 -0.55
CA ALA A 77 6.17 1.50 -0.71
C ALA A 77 6.45 2.97 -0.34
N PRO A 78 7.08 3.74 -1.26
CA PRO A 78 7.42 5.14 -1.01
C PRO A 78 6.15 6.00 -0.96
N ASP A 79 5.94 6.68 0.18
CA ASP A 79 4.84 7.63 0.46
C ASP A 79 3.47 7.29 -0.18
N ALA A 80 3.15 6.01 -0.17
CA ALA A 80 2.01 5.47 -0.90
C ALA A 80 0.67 5.74 -0.21
N PHE A 81 0.72 5.77 1.12
CA PHE A 81 -0.45 5.62 1.98
C PHE A 81 -0.79 6.89 2.76
N SER A 82 0.03 7.95 2.70
CA SER A 82 -0.15 9.16 3.53
C SER A 82 -1.47 9.90 3.26
N TYR A 83 -2.10 9.69 2.10
CA TYR A 83 -3.42 10.23 1.77
C TYR A 83 -4.59 9.43 2.36
N LEU A 84 -4.34 8.25 2.95
CA LEU A 84 -5.35 7.34 3.45
C LEU A 84 -5.66 7.58 4.93
N SER A 85 -6.15 8.78 5.25
CA SER A 85 -6.39 9.22 6.64
C SER A 85 -7.43 8.38 7.42
N TRP A 86 -8.24 7.59 6.72
CA TRP A 86 -9.30 6.74 7.29
C TRP A 86 -8.98 5.25 7.26
N LEU A 87 -7.77 4.88 6.81
CA LEU A 87 -7.37 3.48 6.70
C LEU A 87 -7.26 2.86 8.09
N SER A 88 -7.98 1.77 8.31
CA SER A 88 -7.97 1.04 9.58
C SER A 88 -7.53 -0.41 9.42
N VAL A 89 -7.57 -0.94 8.20
CA VAL A 89 -7.08 -2.30 7.89
C VAL A 89 -6.16 -2.21 6.67
N LEU A 90 -4.94 -2.68 6.84
CA LEU A 90 -3.93 -2.76 5.78
C LEU A 90 -3.27 -4.13 5.87
N ASN A 91 -3.36 -4.93 4.82
CA ASN A 91 -2.69 -6.22 4.72
C ASN A 91 -1.56 -6.14 3.70
N LEU A 92 -0.34 -6.42 4.15
CA LEU A 92 0.90 -6.36 3.35
C LEU A 92 1.64 -7.71 3.32
N ASP A 93 1.03 -8.76 3.86
CA ASP A 93 1.66 -10.06 4.04
C ASP A 93 2.06 -10.69 2.70
N LEU A 94 3.03 -11.61 2.73
CA LEU A 94 3.43 -12.38 1.56
C LEU A 94 3.85 -11.50 0.36
N ASN A 95 4.61 -10.45 0.66
CA ASN A 95 5.33 -9.63 -0.32
C ASN A 95 6.85 -9.85 -0.19
N LEU A 96 7.64 -9.13 -0.97
CA LEU A 96 9.11 -9.25 -1.04
C LEU A 96 9.82 -8.05 -0.39
N TRP A 97 9.31 -7.59 0.76
CA TRP A 97 9.75 -6.34 1.40
C TRP A 97 11.27 -6.30 1.63
N SER A 98 11.90 -5.24 1.12
CA SER A 98 13.32 -4.96 1.29
C SER A 98 13.53 -4.16 2.56
N CYS A 99 14.27 -4.70 3.52
CA CYS A 99 14.48 -4.06 4.83
C CYS A 99 15.67 -3.08 4.79
N THR A 100 15.63 -2.16 3.83
CA THR A 100 16.60 -1.07 3.64
C THR A 100 15.98 0.28 3.98
N CYS A 101 16.73 1.37 3.79
CA CYS A 101 16.25 2.75 4.00
C CYS A 101 15.02 3.11 3.16
N GLU A 102 14.75 2.41 2.05
CA GLU A 102 13.58 2.63 1.21
C GLU A 102 12.26 2.27 1.92
N LEU A 103 12.32 1.46 2.98
CA LEU A 103 11.15 1.07 3.77
C LEU A 103 10.79 2.10 4.86
N ARG A 104 11.55 3.19 4.98
CA ARG A 104 11.42 4.18 6.07
C ARG A 104 10.03 4.80 6.13
N GLU A 105 9.48 5.18 4.99
CA GLU A 105 8.16 5.83 4.92
C GLU A 105 7.06 4.84 5.31
N LEU A 106 7.08 3.62 4.78
CA LEU A 106 6.17 2.56 5.19
C LEU A 106 6.28 2.27 6.69
N ALA A 107 7.48 2.13 7.23
CA ALA A 107 7.70 1.90 8.66
C ALA A 107 7.18 3.05 9.53
N SER A 108 7.26 4.29 9.04
CA SER A 108 6.73 5.47 9.73
C SER A 108 5.20 5.49 9.70
N PHE A 109 4.61 5.16 8.55
CA PHE A 109 3.17 5.04 8.38
C PHE A 109 2.55 3.94 9.24
N LEU A 110 3.17 2.76 9.29
CA LEU A 110 2.69 1.63 10.11
C LEU A 110 2.73 1.90 11.62
N LYS A 111 3.53 2.88 12.09
CA LYS A 111 3.47 3.34 13.49
C LYS A 111 2.26 4.22 13.78
N ILE A 112 1.75 4.92 12.78
CA ILE A 112 0.62 5.86 12.91
C ILE A 112 -0.70 5.09 12.93
N ILE A 113 -0.86 4.13 12.02
CA ILE A 113 -2.01 3.22 12.05
C ILE A 113 -1.74 2.22 13.18
N HIS A 114 -2.45 2.35 14.30
CA HIS A 114 -2.42 1.43 15.45
C HIS A 114 -2.81 0.00 15.06
N MET A 115 -1.95 -0.68 14.30
CA MET A 115 -2.07 -2.10 13.98
C MET A 115 -1.77 -2.86 15.28
N ALA A 116 -2.84 -3.26 15.98
CA ALA A 116 -2.79 -4.37 16.94
C ALA A 116 -2.15 -5.59 16.22
N PRO A 117 -1.43 -6.46 16.94
CA PRO A 117 -0.36 -7.30 16.39
C PRO A 117 -0.91 -8.38 15.47
N VAL A 118 -1.21 -8.02 14.24
CA VAL A 118 -1.58 -8.95 13.17
C VAL A 118 -0.46 -8.84 12.17
N HIS A 119 0.51 -9.73 12.39
CA HIS A 119 1.65 -9.99 11.53
C HIS A 119 2.52 -8.74 11.31
N GLN A 120 3.51 -8.59 12.22
CA GLN A 120 4.81 -7.99 11.88
C GLN A 120 5.11 -8.35 10.43
N LEU A 121 5.55 -7.42 9.58
CA LEU A 121 6.02 -7.74 8.23
C LEU A 121 6.92 -8.99 8.32
N VAL A 122 6.37 -10.18 8.10
CA VAL A 122 6.97 -11.45 8.59
C VAL A 122 8.26 -11.73 7.84
N SER A 123 8.43 -11.06 6.70
CA SER A 123 9.59 -11.13 5.83
C SER A 123 10.73 -10.17 6.21
N CYS A 124 10.61 -9.34 7.25
CA CYS A 124 11.70 -8.44 7.65
C CYS A 124 12.60 -8.99 8.75
N GLU A 125 13.57 -9.82 8.36
CA GLU A 125 14.67 -10.24 9.23
C GLU A 125 15.85 -9.24 9.16
N MET A 126 15.74 -8.15 9.94
CA MET A 126 16.83 -7.39 10.59
C MET A 126 17.79 -6.40 9.83
N LYS A 127 18.04 -5.28 10.55
CA LYS A 127 19.21 -4.34 10.68
C LYS A 127 19.47 -3.19 9.69
N SER A 128 19.03 -2.01 10.16
CA SER A 128 19.64 -0.66 10.07
C SER A 128 19.22 0.27 8.91
N CYS A 129 18.24 1.13 9.20
CA CYS A 129 18.10 2.44 8.53
C CYS A 129 18.77 3.56 9.36
N VAL A 130 19.94 3.30 9.96
CA VAL A 130 20.66 4.32 10.72
C VAL A 130 21.72 4.95 9.84
N SER A 131 21.47 6.22 9.49
CA SER A 131 22.44 7.17 8.98
C SER A 131 23.76 7.07 9.76
N VAL A 132 24.88 7.03 9.03
CA VAL A 132 26.25 6.91 9.55
C VAL A 132 26.63 8.05 10.53
N ARG A 133 25.76 9.04 10.77
CA ARG A 133 25.94 10.06 11.82
C ARG A 133 24.62 10.51 12.46
N ASN A 134 23.91 9.62 13.16
CA ASN A 134 23.28 10.00 14.43
C ASN A 134 22.80 8.77 15.20
N LYS A 135 23.32 8.58 16.41
CA LYS A 135 22.92 7.52 17.33
C LYS A 135 21.50 7.80 17.83
N SER A 136 20.49 7.26 17.18
CA SER A 136 19.20 6.87 17.77
C SER A 136 18.32 6.24 16.71
N ILE A 137 17.36 5.43 17.16
CA ILE A 137 16.29 4.80 16.38
C ILE A 137 16.71 3.46 15.78
N PHE A 138 16.65 2.42 16.62
CA PHE A 138 15.94 1.15 16.44
C PHE A 138 16.32 0.28 17.65
N LYS A 139 15.88 0.70 18.85
CA LYS A 139 15.77 -0.19 20.00
C LYS A 139 14.29 -0.43 20.21
N GLY A 140 13.87 -1.70 20.11
CA GLY A 140 12.48 -2.10 20.28
C GLY A 140 11.74 -2.23 18.95
N PHE A 141 12.04 -3.31 18.24
CA PHE A 141 11.02 -4.23 17.75
C PHE A 141 11.42 -5.61 18.28
#